data_AF-A0A4Y2EL78-F1
#
_entry.id   AF-A0A4Y2EL78-F1
#
_cell.length_a   1.000
_cell.length_b   1.000
_cell.length_c   1.000
_cell.angle_alpha   90.00
_cell.angle_beta   90.00
_cell.angle_gamma   90.00
#
_symmetry.space_group_name_H-M   'P 1'
#
loop_
_entity.id
_entity.type
_entity.pdbx_description
1 polymer ?
#
loop_
_entity_poly.entity_id
_entity_poly.type
_entity_poly.pdbx_seq_one_letter_code
_entity_poly.pdbx_strand_id
1 'polypeptide(L)'
;MPFKSEIEKISLGDSYQMASKKLDNLWKRLNRDPTMKFLYSEFLREYKNLNHMEEITNCNHSNDGYFLPHQGVLRPSSITTKLRVVFDASAKSTTGYSLNDQL
;
A
#
# COMPACT_ATOMS: atom_id res chain seq x y z
N MET A 1 6.96 26.47 20.85
CA MET A 1 6.39 25.12 21.05
C MET A 1 7.57 24.16 21.14
N PRO A 2 7.83 23.47 22.26
CA PRO A 2 8.95 22.53 22.29
C PRO A 2 8.54 21.26 21.55
N PHE A 3 9.34 20.89 20.56
CA PHE A 3 9.26 19.58 19.91
C PHE A 3 9.50 18.51 20.97
N LYS A 4 8.65 17.47 21.01
CA LYS A 4 8.86 16.32 21.90
C LYS A 4 10.19 15.68 21.50
N SER A 5 11.16 15.79 22.40
CA SER A 5 12.43 15.07 22.36
C SER A 5 12.16 13.56 22.37
N GLU A 6 12.72 12.86 21.38
CA GLU A 6 12.80 11.40 21.29
C GLU A 6 11.46 10.66 21.44
N ILE A 7 10.65 10.64 20.38
CA ILE A 7 9.87 9.43 20.13
C ILE A 7 10.93 8.37 19.81
N GLU A 8 11.25 7.49 20.76
CA GLU A 8 11.86 6.20 20.45
C GLU A 8 11.11 5.67 19.23
N LYS A 9 11.76 5.59 18.06
CA LYS A 9 11.13 5.05 16.86
C LYS A 9 10.56 3.69 17.24
N ILE A 10 9.25 3.62 17.44
CA ILE A 10 8.62 2.39 17.88
C ILE A 10 8.86 1.43 16.73
N SER A 11 9.52 0.31 17.02
CA SER A 11 9.72 -0.71 16.02
C SER A 11 8.34 -1.14 15.53
N LEU A 12 8.03 -0.82 14.28
CA LEU A 12 6.76 -1.19 13.66
C LEU A 12 6.66 -2.71 13.50
N GLY A 13 7.72 -3.49 13.70
CA GLY A 13 7.65 -4.95 13.52
C GLY A 13 7.25 -5.35 12.10
N ASP A 14 6.64 -6.52 11.98
CA ASP A 14 6.31 -7.14 10.69
C ASP A 14 4.90 -6.71 10.22
N SER A 15 4.81 -6.22 8.99
CA SER A 15 3.55 -5.86 8.30
C SER A 15 3.26 -6.75 7.07
N TYR A 16 4.22 -7.60 6.67
CA TYR A 16 4.20 -8.39 5.45
C TYR A 16 3.04 -9.40 5.43
N GLN A 17 2.88 -10.18 6.50
CA GLN A 17 1.85 -11.25 6.54
C GLN A 17 0.44 -10.70 6.32
N MET A 18 0.12 -9.57 6.96
CA MET A 18 -1.16 -8.89 6.77
C MET A 18 -1.29 -8.30 5.36
N ALA A 19 -0.26 -7.61 4.86
CA ALA A 19 -0.28 -7.00 3.53
C ALA A 19 -0.44 -8.06 2.43
N SER A 20 0.28 -9.18 2.55
CA SER A 20 0.21 -10.34 1.67
C SER A 20 -1.20 -10.94 1.63
N LYS A 21 -1.83 -11.17 2.79
CA LYS A 21 -3.22 -11.66 2.85
C LYS A 21 -4.22 -10.68 2.21
N LYS A 22 -4.03 -9.37 2.37
CA LYS A 22 -4.86 -8.35 1.71
C LYS A 22 -4.63 -8.35 0.19
N LEU A 23 -3.39 -8.55 -0.26
CA LEU A 23 -3.04 -8.68 -1.68
C LEU A 23 -3.71 -9.92 -2.32
N ASP A 24 -3.73 -11.07 -1.64
CA ASP A 24 -4.42 -12.28 -2.13
C ASP A 24 -5.92 -12.03 -2.36
N ASN A 25 -6.56 -11.32 -1.43
CA ASN A 25 -7.98 -10.96 -1.55
C ASN A 25 -8.22 -9.99 -2.71
N LEU A 26 -7.31 -9.03 -2.91
CA LEU A 26 -7.36 -8.15 -4.07
C LEU A 26 -7.26 -8.95 -5.37
N TRP A 27 -6.29 -9.87 -5.49
CA TRP A 27 -6.15 -10.73 -6.66
C TRP A 27 -7.40 -11.54 -6.97
N LYS A 28 -8.03 -12.13 -5.95
CA LYS A 28 -9.32 -12.85 -6.11
C LYS A 28 -10.41 -11.95 -6.67
N ARG A 29 -10.48 -10.69 -6.22
CA ARG A 29 -11.45 -9.70 -6.73
C ARG A 29 -11.14 -9.32 -8.18
N LEU A 30 -9.89 -9.00 -8.50
CA LEU A 30 -9.49 -8.63 -9.87
C LEU A 30 -9.70 -9.77 -10.87
N ASN A 31 -9.51 -11.03 -10.46
CA ASN A 31 -9.77 -12.17 -11.32
C ASN A 31 -11.26 -12.41 -11.61
N ARG A 32 -12.15 -11.90 -10.76
CA ARG A 32 -13.61 -11.98 -10.96
C ARG A 32 -14.18 -10.79 -11.73
N ASP A 33 -13.45 -9.68 -11.79
CA ASP A 33 -13.88 -8.44 -12.43
C ASP A 33 -12.82 -7.96 -13.43
N PRO A 34 -12.95 -8.34 -14.72
CA PRO A 34 -11.99 -7.96 -15.77
C PRO A 34 -11.88 -6.44 -15.96
N THR A 35 -12.97 -5.69 -15.77
CA THR A 35 -12.96 -4.24 -15.88
C THR A 35 -12.14 -3.61 -14.77
N MET A 36 -12.33 -4.07 -13.53
CA MET A 36 -11.53 -3.60 -12.41
C MET A 36 -10.06 -3.97 -12.56
N LYS A 37 -9.76 -5.18 -13.07
CA LYS A 37 -8.38 -5.61 -13.38
C LYS A 37 -7.71 -4.70 -14.40
N PHE A 38 -8.40 -4.39 -15.50
CA PHE A 38 -7.88 -3.47 -16.51
C PHE A 38 -7.56 -2.09 -15.92
N LEU A 39 -8.51 -1.48 -15.20
CA LEU A 39 -8.30 -0.17 -14.58
C LEU A 39 -7.17 -0.18 -13.54
N TYR A 40 -6.99 -1.28 -12.80
CA TYR A 40 -5.92 -1.42 -11.83
C TYR A 40 -4.54 -1.48 -12.52
N SER A 41 -4.43 -2.25 -13.60
CA SER A 41 -3.22 -2.33 -14.40
C SER A 41 -2.84 -0.97 -15.01
N GLU A 42 -3.83 -0.23 -15.53
CA GLU A 42 -3.61 1.12 -16.07
C GLU A 42 -3.08 2.07 -14.98
N PHE A 43 -3.69 2.06 -13.80
CA PHE A 43 -3.20 2.84 -12.67
C PHE A 43 -1.76 2.50 -12.31
N LEU A 44 -1.41 1.21 -12.16
CA LEU A 44 -0.06 0.81 -11.79
C LEU A 44 0.96 1.23 -12.87
N ARG A 45 0.61 1.09 -14.15
CA ARG A 45 1.46 1.53 -15.26
C ARG A 45 1.74 3.03 -15.19
N GLU A 46 0.71 3.85 -15.01
CA GLU A 46 0.86 5.29 -14.84
C GLU A 46 1.71 5.63 -13.61
N TYR A 47 1.44 4.98 -12.48
CA TYR A 47 2.17 5.17 -11.23
C TYR A 47 3.67 4.85 -11.36
N LYS A 48 4.03 3.81 -12.13
CA LYS A 48 5.42 3.51 -12.50
C LYS A 48 6.01 4.55 -13.44
N ASN A 49 5.27 4.95 -14.49
CA ASN A 49 5.73 5.96 -15.47
C ASN A 49 5.98 7.33 -14.83
N LEU A 50 5.23 7.67 -13.78
CA LEU A 50 5.44 8.87 -12.97
C LEU A 50 6.58 8.73 -11.94
N ASN A 51 7.32 7.62 -11.97
CA ASN A 51 8.38 7.29 -11.01
C ASN A 51 7.90 7.29 -9.54
N HIS A 52 6.63 6.95 -9.30
CA HIS A 52 6.09 6.79 -7.95
C HIS A 52 6.24 5.36 -7.40
N MET A 53 6.60 4.40 -8.25
CA MET A 53 7.00 3.06 -7.83
C MET A 53 8.11 2.51 -8.71
N GLU A 54 8.91 1.62 -8.13
CA GLU A 54 9.89 0.83 -8.84
C GLU A 54 9.70 -0.65 -8.53
N GLU A 55 10.21 -1.50 -9.41
CA GLU A 55 10.16 -2.94 -9.24
C GLU A 55 11.40 -3.41 -8.50
N ILE A 56 11.19 -4.08 -7.36
CA ILE A 56 12.30 -4.62 -6.56
C ILE A 56 12.76 -5.92 -7.20
N THR A 57 13.95 -5.91 -7.81
CA THR A 57 14.55 -7.08 -8.47
C THR A 57 15.37 -7.96 -7.53
N ASN A 58 15.84 -7.39 -6.42
CA ASN A 58 16.69 -8.08 -5.45
C ASN A 58 16.01 -8.12 -4.09
N CYS A 59 15.29 -9.21 -3.82
CA CYS A 59 14.54 -9.41 -2.60
C CYS A 59 15.42 -9.92 -1.45
N ASN A 60 16.47 -9.16 -1.12
CA ASN A 60 17.01 -9.23 0.24
C ASN A 60 15.91 -8.66 1.13
N HIS A 61 15.15 -9.54 1.80
CA HIS A 61 14.12 -9.18 2.79
C HIS A 61 14.83 -8.60 4.04
N SER A 62 15.60 -7.52 3.86
CA SER A 62 16.03 -6.71 4.97
C SER A 62 14.77 -6.12 5.59
N ASN A 63 14.62 -6.29 6.91
CA ASN A 63 13.50 -5.84 7.74
C ASN A 63 13.34 -4.31 7.77
N ASP A 64 13.88 -3.58 6.80
CA ASP A 64 13.98 -2.11 6.80
C ASP A 64 12.76 -1.45 6.12
N GLY A 65 11.78 -2.24 5.68
CA GLY A 65 10.60 -1.76 4.97
C GLY A 65 9.28 -2.01 5.70
N TYR A 66 8.31 -1.13 5.48
CA TYR A 66 6.93 -1.32 5.92
C TYR A 66 6.03 -1.62 4.71
N PHE A 67 5.32 -2.75 4.75
CA PHE A 67 4.42 -3.16 3.67
C PHE A 67 3.05 -2.52 3.86
N LEU A 68 2.71 -1.60 2.96
CA LEU A 68 1.40 -0.96 2.94
C LEU A 68 0.41 -1.79 2.13
N PRO A 69 -0.67 -2.29 2.73
CA PRO A 69 -1.76 -2.84 1.96
C PRO A 69 -2.37 -1.76 1.07
N HIS A 70 -2.89 -2.16 -0.08
CA HIS A 70 -3.54 -1.22 -1.00
C HIS A 70 -4.85 -1.77 -1.54
N GLN A 71 -5.76 -0.86 -1.89
CA GLN A 71 -7.05 -1.22 -2.48
C GLN A 71 -7.50 -0.23 -3.54
N GLY A 72 -8.25 -0.73 -4.52
CA GLY A 72 -8.84 0.09 -5.58
C GLY A 72 -10.22 0.61 -5.19
N VAL A 73 -10.41 1.92 -5.32
CA VAL A 73 -11.70 2.62 -5.13
C VAL A 73 -12.17 3.15 -6.48
N LEU A 74 -13.30 2.62 -6.96
CA LEU A 74 -13.94 3.11 -8.18
C LEU A 74 -14.63 4.44 -7.91
N ARG A 75 -14.40 5.40 -8.79
CA ARG A 75 -15.07 6.71 -8.82
C ARG A 75 -15.58 6.94 -10.23
N PRO A 76 -16.77 6.40 -10.57
CA PRO A 76 -17.32 6.49 -11.92
C PRO A 76 -17.51 7.94 -12.40
N SER A 77 -17.73 8.87 -11.47
CA SER A 77 -17.89 10.31 -11.72
C SER A 77 -16.56 11.08 -11.88
N SER A 78 -15.42 10.41 -11.75
CA SER A 78 -14.10 11.03 -11.91
C SER A 78 -13.82 11.29 -13.38
N ILE A 79 -13.43 12.54 -13.71
CA ILE A 79 -13.14 12.99 -15.07
C ILE A 79 -11.79 12.47 -15.56
N THR A 80 -10.80 12.38 -14.67
CA THR A 80 -9.42 12.00 -15.01
C THR A 80 -9.20 10.49 -14.92
N THR A 81 -9.44 9.88 -13.75
CA THR A 81 -9.22 8.45 -13.54
C THR A 81 -10.41 7.79 -12.85
N LYS A 82 -10.96 6.74 -13.48
CA LYS A 82 -12.13 6.00 -12.96
C LYS A 82 -11.80 5.13 -11.74
N LEU A 83 -10.52 4.81 -11.53
CA LEU A 83 -10.03 4.03 -10.39
C LEU A 83 -8.90 4.80 -9.71
N ARG A 84 -8.96 4.89 -8.38
CA ARG A 84 -7.84 5.33 -7.55
C ARG A 84 -7.39 4.18 -6.66
N VAL A 85 -6.09 3.94 -6.58
CA VAL A 85 -5.52 3.04 -5.55
C VAL A 85 -5.20 3.84 -4.30
N VAL A 86 -5.58 3.30 -3.15
CA VAL A 86 -5.34 3.87 -1.83
C VAL A 86 -4.43 2.93 -1.06
N PHE A 87 -3.34 3.47 -0.52
CA PHE A 87 -2.41 2.77 0.36
C PHE A 87 -2.84 3.01 1.82
N ASP A 88 -2.98 1.92 2.58
CA ASP A 88 -3.51 1.92 3.94
C ASP A 88 -2.36 1.95 4.96
N ALA A 89 -1.90 3.17 5.28
CA ALA A 89 -0.89 3.41 6.31
C ALA A 89 -1.42 3.33 7.75
N SER A 90 -2.73 3.15 7.91
CA SER A 90 -3.38 2.92 9.22
C SER A 90 -3.45 1.44 9.60
N ALA A 91 -3.09 0.55 8.68
CA ALA A 91 -3.06 -0.88 8.94
C ALA A 91 -1.97 -1.18 9.98
N LYS A 92 -2.38 -1.81 11.09
CA LYS A 92 -1.51 -2.16 12.22
C LYS A 92 -0.64 -3.36 11.91
N SER A 93 0.61 -3.30 12.32
CA SER A 93 1.58 -4.39 12.23
C SER A 93 1.48 -5.38 13.40
N THR A 94 2.43 -6.31 13.50
CA THR A 94 2.54 -7.24 14.64
C THR A 94 2.73 -6.56 15.99
N THR A 95 3.20 -5.31 16.04
CA THR A 95 3.32 -4.55 17.30
C THR A 95 2.05 -3.81 17.68
N GLY A 96 1.01 -3.82 16.82
CA GLY A 96 -0.25 -3.14 17.05
C GLY A 96 -0.23 -1.64 16.73
N TYR A 97 0.91 -1.12 16.26
CA TYR A 97 1.07 0.24 15.76
C TYR A 97 1.00 0.25 14.23
N SER A 98 0.58 1.37 13.66
CA SER A 98 0.56 1.61 12.22
C SER A 98 1.62 2.63 11.82
N LEU A 99 1.92 2.72 10.52
CA LEU A 99 2.86 3.73 10.02
C LEU A 99 2.41 5.15 10.36
N ASN A 100 1.10 5.41 10.31
CA ASN A 100 0.52 6.70 10.72
C ASN A 100 0.73 7.02 12.20
N ASP A 101 0.88 6.02 13.08
CA ASP A 101 1.13 6.26 14.51
C ASP A 101 2.58 6.71 14.78
N GLN A 102 3.45 6.71 13.75
CA GLN A 102 4.86 7.09 13.82
C GLN A 102 5.20 8.38 13.05
N LEU A 103 4.20 9.00 12.41
CA LEU A 103 4.33 10.25 11.63
C LEU A 103 3.66 11.42 12.35
#